data_AF-A0A1F5U7F4-F1
#
_entry.id   AF-A0A1F5U7F4-F1
#
_cell.length_a   1.000
_cell.length_b   1.000
_cell.length_c   1.000
_cell.angle_alpha   90.00
_cell.angle_beta   90.00
_cell.angle_gamma   90.00
#
_symmetry.space_group_name_H-M   'P 1'
#
loop_
_entity.id
_entity.type
_entity.pdbx_description
1 polymer ?
#
loop_
_entity_poly.entity_id
_entity_poly.type
_entity_poly.pdbx_seq_one_letter_code
_entity_poly.pdbx_strand_id
1 'polypeptide(L)'
;MGKELKPFVSIGPGEHIREEIETRGWSVEEFADRLCLSAKHVSEILNDKKPISIETAKLLSEVFGTSAQFWMNLYTNYIFSKTQDTESNKEVILKARVYEIMPISDMVKKGWIEKPETTAELLTCVKKIWGTDIINDILKEIHRKSLPAFRKTEKDAFSYNYSQTWLKVAENISGHYKVPLYNPKAFEELCERGHEYTLKENGIEAFIKEVNKSGVKFFVLPHLTKTYIDGAVFMDKGNPVIVYTGRYDRIDNFWFTFIHEAGHVIKHLHKEKDAFIDDLSKISGEKEKEADEYSKEKLKITEILAKFDQDSPTRVAWISSTSSLFQISPAIIVGALQHAGKISYRSKMLNSLKESVLDKISEIYIPNVKRLCS
;
A
#
# COMPACT_ATOMS: atom_id res chain seq x y z
N MET A 1 -13.52 18.96 14.37
CA MET A 1 -14.86 18.43 14.06
C MET A 1 -15.83 19.01 15.07
N GLY A 2 -16.79 19.82 14.63
CA GLY A 2 -17.88 20.26 15.50
C GLY A 2 -18.68 19.05 15.96
N LYS A 3 -19.08 19.01 17.23
CA LYS A 3 -20.03 18.00 17.71
C LYS A 3 -21.29 18.11 16.84
N GLU A 4 -21.63 17.04 16.12
CA GLU A 4 -22.94 16.91 15.50
C GLU A 4 -23.99 16.96 16.61
N LEU A 5 -24.74 18.07 16.66
CA LEU A 5 -25.88 18.22 17.56
C LEU A 5 -27.00 17.34 17.01
N LYS A 6 -27.39 16.32 17.78
CA LYS A 6 -28.56 15.50 17.47
C LYS A 6 -29.80 16.12 18.13
N PRO A 7 -30.94 16.25 17.42
CA PRO A 7 -32.20 16.66 18.02
C PRO A 7 -32.62 15.69 19.14
N PHE A 8 -33.15 16.22 20.24
CA PHE A 8 -33.64 15.43 21.37
C PHE A 8 -34.89 14.60 21.02
N VAL A 9 -35.69 15.07 20.07
CA VAL A 9 -36.84 14.37 19.48
C VAL A 9 -36.78 14.58 17.97
N SER A 10 -36.81 13.49 17.19
CA SER A 10 -36.98 13.57 15.75
C SER A 10 -38.46 13.44 15.41
N ILE A 11 -39.07 14.56 15.06
CA ILE A 11 -40.47 14.63 14.63
C ILE A 11 -40.54 14.14 13.18
N GLY A 12 -41.44 13.20 12.91
CA GLY A 12 -41.65 12.64 11.57
C GLY A 12 -42.47 13.57 10.68
N PRO A 13 -42.42 13.39 9.35
CA PRO A 13 -43.24 14.17 8.44
C PRO A 13 -44.74 14.04 8.73
N GLY A 14 -45.21 12.90 9.25
CA GLY A 14 -46.62 12.70 9.58
C GLY A 14 -47.13 13.66 10.65
N GLU A 15 -46.30 14.00 11.65
CA GLU A 15 -46.66 14.96 12.70
C GLU A 15 -46.65 16.39 12.16
N HIS A 16 -45.64 16.77 11.37
CA HIS A 16 -45.62 18.09 10.73
C HIS A 16 -46.80 18.30 9.77
N ILE A 17 -47.19 17.27 9.03
CA ILE A 17 -48.39 17.34 8.17
C ILE A 17 -49.65 17.51 9.03
N ARG A 18 -49.73 16.84 10.20
CA ARG A 18 -50.86 16.98 11.13
C ARG A 18 -50.99 18.41 11.66
N GLU A 19 -49.87 19.04 12.06
CA GLU A 19 -49.85 20.43 12.49
C GLU A 19 -50.32 21.40 11.38
N GLU A 20 -49.89 21.18 10.13
CA GLU A 20 -50.28 22.01 8.98
C GLU A 20 -51.77 21.86 8.62
N ILE A 21 -52.33 20.65 8.73
CA ILE A 21 -53.76 20.34 8.55
C ILE A 21 -54.58 21.02 9.64
N GLU A 22 -54.18 20.87 10.91
CA GLU A 22 -54.87 21.45 12.07
C GLU A 22 -54.89 22.97 12.01
N THR A 23 -53.76 23.60 11.69
CA THR A 23 -53.64 25.06 11.53
C THR A 23 -54.59 25.61 10.47
N ARG A 24 -54.90 24.82 9.43
CA ARG A 24 -55.82 25.20 8.35
C ARG A 24 -57.26 24.75 8.57
N GLY A 25 -57.54 24.06 9.69
CA GLY A 25 -58.86 23.54 10.04
C GLY A 25 -59.38 22.46 9.10
N TRP A 26 -58.49 21.71 8.43
CA TRP A 26 -58.89 20.66 7.49
C TRP A 26 -59.10 19.33 8.20
N SER A 27 -60.05 18.52 7.71
CA SER A 27 -60.09 17.10 8.09
C SER A 27 -59.07 16.28 7.30
N VAL A 28 -58.78 15.05 7.75
CA VAL A 28 -57.88 14.14 7.03
C VAL A 28 -58.46 13.76 5.66
N GLU A 29 -59.78 13.62 5.57
CA GLU A 29 -60.51 13.33 4.33
C GLU A 29 -60.39 14.50 3.35
N GLU A 30 -60.64 15.72 3.82
CA GLU A 30 -60.51 16.90 2.96
C GLU A 30 -59.06 17.14 2.51
N PHE A 31 -58.07 16.84 3.37
CA PHE A 31 -56.67 16.92 3.00
C PHE A 31 -56.30 15.86 1.95
N ALA A 32 -56.83 14.64 2.08
CA ALA A 32 -56.64 13.58 1.09
C ALA A 32 -57.22 13.95 -0.28
N ASP A 33 -58.41 14.54 -0.29
CA ASP A 33 -59.03 15.06 -1.52
C ASP A 33 -58.18 16.17 -2.16
N ARG A 34 -57.63 17.10 -1.37
CA ARG A 34 -56.74 18.17 -1.88
C ARG A 34 -55.44 17.64 -2.50
N LEU A 35 -54.92 16.51 -2.00
CA LEU A 35 -53.75 15.85 -2.56
C LEU A 35 -54.09 14.90 -3.73
N CYS A 36 -55.38 14.67 -4.03
CA CYS A 36 -55.83 13.63 -4.95
C CYS A 36 -55.30 12.22 -4.55
N LEU A 37 -55.23 11.93 -3.24
CA LEU A 37 -54.77 10.65 -2.70
C LEU A 37 -55.89 9.99 -1.89
N SER A 38 -55.87 8.66 -1.78
CA SER A 38 -56.82 7.96 -0.88
C SER A 38 -56.57 8.33 0.59
N ALA A 39 -57.63 8.44 1.39
CA ALA A 39 -57.54 8.65 2.83
C ALA A 39 -56.65 7.61 3.54
N LYS A 40 -56.63 6.36 3.06
CA LYS A 40 -55.71 5.31 3.54
C LYS A 40 -54.24 5.69 3.32
N HIS A 41 -53.89 6.15 2.11
CA HIS A 41 -52.53 6.56 1.79
C HIS A 41 -52.08 7.74 2.66
N VAL A 42 -52.94 8.75 2.84
CA VAL A 42 -52.67 9.88 3.72
C VAL A 42 -52.53 9.44 5.17
N SER A 43 -53.41 8.57 5.66
CA SER A 43 -53.30 8.01 7.02
C SER A 43 -51.98 7.25 7.22
N GLU A 44 -51.52 6.48 6.24
CA GLU A 44 -50.23 5.80 6.30
C GLU A 44 -49.05 6.79 6.35
N ILE A 45 -49.14 7.93 5.65
CA ILE A 45 -48.14 9.02 5.73
C ILE A 45 -48.19 9.69 7.12
N LEU A 46 -49.37 10.04 7.61
CA LEU A 46 -49.57 10.70 8.92
C LEU A 46 -49.08 9.86 10.10
N ASN A 47 -49.02 8.54 9.92
CA ASN A 47 -48.49 7.59 10.90
C ASN A 47 -47.03 7.18 10.63
N ASP A 48 -46.34 7.87 9.71
CA ASP A 48 -44.98 7.57 9.24
C ASP A 48 -44.76 6.12 8.76
N LYS A 49 -45.83 5.42 8.34
CA LYS A 49 -45.77 4.05 7.83
C LYS A 49 -45.42 4.00 6.34
N LYS A 50 -45.63 5.11 5.63
CA LYS A 50 -45.34 5.23 4.21
C LYS A 50 -44.26 6.26 3.95
N PRO A 51 -43.27 5.96 3.09
CA PRO A 51 -42.28 6.94 2.67
C PRO A 51 -42.92 8.16 1.99
N ILE A 52 -42.34 9.33 2.21
CA ILE A 52 -42.60 10.49 1.36
C ILE A 52 -41.84 10.27 0.05
N SER A 53 -42.58 9.97 -1.02
CA SER A 53 -42.03 9.90 -2.39
C SER A 53 -41.79 11.30 -2.95
N ILE A 54 -41.04 11.41 -4.05
CA ILE A 54 -40.84 12.69 -4.75
C ILE A 54 -42.20 13.26 -5.21
N GLU A 55 -43.08 12.39 -5.69
CA GLU A 55 -44.44 12.75 -6.12
C GLU A 55 -45.27 13.28 -4.95
N THR A 56 -45.26 12.57 -3.81
CA THR A 56 -45.94 13.01 -2.58
C THR A 56 -45.38 14.35 -2.10
N ALA A 57 -44.06 14.54 -2.12
CA ALA A 57 -43.41 15.78 -1.70
C ALA A 57 -43.82 16.97 -2.57
N LYS A 58 -43.99 16.77 -3.89
CA LYS A 58 -44.52 17.79 -4.81
C LYS A 58 -45.96 18.15 -4.49
N LEU A 59 -46.82 17.15 -4.25
CA LEU A 59 -48.21 17.40 -3.87
C LEU A 59 -48.30 18.20 -2.56
N LEU A 60 -47.51 17.82 -1.55
CA LEU A 60 -47.42 18.52 -0.28
C LEU A 60 -46.91 19.96 -0.44
N SER A 61 -45.95 20.19 -1.36
CA SER A 61 -45.43 21.54 -1.61
C SER A 61 -46.47 22.45 -2.26
N GLU A 62 -47.24 21.95 -3.22
CA GLU A 62 -48.33 22.70 -3.85
C GLU A 62 -49.44 23.04 -2.84
N VAL A 63 -49.82 22.07 -2.00
CA VAL A 63 -50.92 22.25 -1.03
C VAL A 63 -50.53 23.16 0.14
N PHE A 64 -49.30 23.09 0.62
CA PHE A 64 -48.86 23.87 1.78
C PHE A 64 -48.06 25.14 1.45
N GLY A 65 -47.75 25.39 0.17
CA GLY A 65 -46.94 26.54 -0.24
C GLY A 65 -45.48 26.44 0.23
N THR A 66 -44.98 25.21 0.38
CA THR A 66 -43.59 24.90 0.80
C THR A 66 -42.79 24.37 -0.39
N SER A 67 -41.63 23.73 -0.14
CA SER A 67 -40.85 23.09 -1.22
C SER A 67 -40.88 21.57 -1.11
N ALA A 68 -40.88 20.86 -2.25
CA ALA A 68 -40.78 19.40 -2.24
C ALA A 68 -39.48 18.92 -1.55
N GLN A 69 -38.40 19.70 -1.68
CA GLN A 69 -37.13 19.42 -1.01
C GLN A 69 -37.26 19.48 0.52
N PHE A 70 -38.07 20.38 1.07
CA PHE A 70 -38.34 20.45 2.50
C PHE A 70 -38.93 19.13 3.03
N TRP A 71 -39.99 18.62 2.39
CA TRP A 71 -40.64 17.36 2.81
C TRP A 71 -39.73 16.14 2.64
N MET A 72 -38.96 16.09 1.55
CA MET A 72 -37.96 15.05 1.34
C MET A 72 -36.86 15.09 2.41
N ASN A 73 -36.34 16.28 2.74
CA ASN A 73 -35.33 16.45 3.79
C ASN A 73 -35.88 16.04 5.16
N LEU A 74 -37.12 16.42 5.46
CA LEU A 74 -37.79 16.11 6.72
C LEU A 74 -37.95 14.60 6.91
N TYR A 75 -38.48 13.90 5.90
CA TYR A 75 -38.58 12.44 5.92
C TYR A 75 -37.21 11.77 6.00
N THR A 76 -36.25 12.23 5.19
CA THR A 76 -34.89 11.67 5.14
C THR A 76 -34.18 11.80 6.50
N ASN A 77 -34.26 12.97 7.13
CA ASN A 77 -33.68 13.20 8.45
C ASN A 77 -34.35 12.36 9.54
N TYR A 78 -35.68 12.23 9.49
CA TYR A 78 -36.42 11.37 10.41
C TYR A 78 -36.03 9.90 10.28
N ILE A 79 -35.92 9.38 9.05
CA ILE A 79 -35.45 8.01 8.82
C ILE A 79 -34.02 7.83 9.32
N PHE A 80 -33.09 8.74 8.98
CA PHE A 80 -31.70 8.66 9.47
C PHE A 80 -31.62 8.68 11.00
N SER A 81 -32.51 9.39 11.69
CA SER A 81 -32.58 9.38 13.16
C SER A 81 -33.04 8.03 13.72
N LYS A 82 -33.94 7.32 13.02
CA LYS A 82 -34.50 6.02 13.43
C LYS A 82 -33.64 4.83 13.02
N THR A 83 -32.82 4.97 11.99
CA THR A 83 -31.99 3.86 11.44
C THR A 83 -30.53 3.89 11.91
N GLN A 84 -30.22 4.50 13.06
CA GLN A 84 -28.85 4.46 13.58
C GLN A 84 -28.42 3.04 13.95
N ASP A 85 -27.26 2.65 13.40
CA ASP A 85 -26.45 1.48 13.74
C ASP A 85 -27.11 0.10 13.60
N THR A 86 -27.66 -0.21 12.42
CA THR A 86 -27.90 -1.61 12.05
C THR A 86 -26.57 -2.39 11.94
N GLU A 87 -26.58 -3.67 12.32
CA GLU A 87 -25.40 -4.55 12.26
C GLU A 87 -24.77 -4.59 10.86
N SER A 88 -25.61 -4.52 9.81
CA SER A 88 -25.18 -4.46 8.40
C SER A 88 -24.37 -3.20 8.08
N ASN A 89 -24.69 -2.05 8.68
CA ASN A 89 -23.93 -0.81 8.47
C ASN A 89 -22.55 -0.90 9.12
N LYS A 90 -22.46 -1.54 10.30
CA LYS A 90 -21.18 -1.77 10.99
C LYS A 90 -20.26 -2.67 10.17
N GLU A 91 -20.81 -3.72 9.56
CA GLU A 91 -20.03 -4.64 8.71
C GLU A 91 -19.46 -3.93 7.48
N VAL A 92 -20.25 -3.10 6.80
CA VAL A 92 -19.82 -2.31 5.64
C VAL A 92 -18.71 -1.33 6.02
N ILE A 93 -18.88 -0.60 7.11
CA ILE A 93 -17.87 0.35 7.62
C ILE A 93 -16.57 -0.39 7.95
N LEU A 94 -16.68 -1.56 8.60
CA LEU A 94 -15.53 -2.38 8.97
C LEU A 94 -14.78 -2.87 7.73
N LYS A 95 -15.48 -3.45 6.74
CA LYS A 95 -14.88 -3.87 5.46
C LYS A 95 -14.19 -2.69 4.79
N ALA A 96 -14.85 -1.54 4.67
CA ALA A 96 -14.26 -0.35 4.05
C ALA A 96 -12.92 0.04 4.70
N ARG A 97 -12.86 0.05 6.04
CA ARG A 97 -11.62 0.36 6.77
C ARG A 97 -10.53 -0.70 6.58
N VAL A 98 -10.87 -1.98 6.49
CA VAL A 98 -9.87 -3.02 6.19
C VAL A 98 -9.27 -2.80 4.80
N TYR A 99 -10.09 -2.49 3.79
CA TYR A 99 -9.63 -2.25 2.41
C TYR A 99 -8.84 -0.94 2.25
N GLU A 100 -9.02 0.01 3.15
CA GLU A 100 -8.17 1.22 3.27
C GLU A 100 -6.75 0.87 3.76
N ILE A 101 -6.63 -0.16 4.59
CA ILE A 101 -5.34 -0.53 5.21
C ILE A 101 -4.60 -1.58 4.40
N MET A 102 -5.33 -2.56 3.88
CA MET A 102 -4.78 -3.75 3.21
C MET A 102 -5.32 -3.83 1.78
N PRO A 103 -4.47 -4.05 0.76
CA PRO A 103 -4.92 -4.27 -0.61
C PRO A 103 -5.42 -5.71 -0.80
N ILE A 104 -6.54 -6.06 -0.17
CA ILE A 104 -7.10 -7.42 -0.09
C ILE A 104 -7.17 -8.09 -1.47
N SER A 105 -7.69 -7.39 -2.48
CA SER A 105 -7.81 -7.95 -3.84
C SER A 105 -6.47 -8.32 -4.47
N ASP A 106 -5.42 -7.52 -4.24
CA ASP A 106 -4.08 -7.80 -4.76
C ASP A 106 -3.41 -8.94 -3.98
N MET A 107 -3.58 -8.97 -2.67
CA MET A 107 -3.12 -10.06 -1.81
C MET A 107 -3.75 -11.40 -2.22
N VAL A 108 -5.06 -11.43 -2.50
CA VAL A 108 -5.74 -12.63 -3.02
C VAL A 108 -5.19 -13.02 -4.39
N LYS A 109 -5.05 -12.05 -5.31
CA LYS A 109 -4.51 -12.31 -6.66
C LYS A 109 -3.10 -12.89 -6.64
N LYS A 110 -2.25 -12.43 -5.72
CA LYS A 110 -0.88 -12.94 -5.51
C LYS A 110 -0.84 -14.20 -4.65
N GLY A 111 -2.00 -14.68 -4.16
CA GLY A 111 -2.12 -15.87 -3.33
C GLY A 111 -1.64 -15.68 -1.89
N TRP A 112 -1.39 -14.45 -1.43
CA TRP A 112 -0.93 -14.16 -0.06
C TRP A 112 -1.96 -14.59 0.99
N ILE A 113 -3.24 -14.41 0.65
CA ILE A 113 -4.38 -14.79 1.46
C ILE A 113 -5.41 -15.51 0.59
N GLU A 114 -6.20 -16.37 1.20
CA GLU A 114 -7.40 -16.91 0.55
C GLU A 114 -8.48 -15.81 0.49
N LYS A 115 -9.37 -15.88 -0.49
CA LYS A 115 -10.45 -14.90 -0.64
C LYS A 115 -11.41 -15.04 0.55
N PRO A 116 -11.57 -14.00 1.40
CA PRO A 116 -12.51 -14.08 2.51
C PRO A 116 -13.94 -14.01 1.97
N GLU A 117 -14.77 -14.98 2.35
CA GLU A 117 -16.20 -15.03 2.03
C GLU A 117 -17.04 -14.34 3.10
N THR A 118 -16.53 -14.23 4.33
CA THR A 118 -17.18 -13.55 5.45
C THR A 118 -16.33 -12.44 6.07
N THR A 119 -16.97 -11.51 6.80
CA THR A 119 -16.23 -10.49 7.58
C THR A 119 -15.39 -11.10 8.69
N ALA A 120 -15.85 -12.21 9.28
CA ALA A 120 -15.09 -12.92 10.30
C ALA A 120 -13.78 -13.50 9.74
N GLU A 121 -13.81 -14.07 8.54
CA GLU A 121 -12.61 -14.53 7.82
C GLU A 121 -11.68 -13.36 7.48
N LEU A 122 -12.25 -12.23 7.02
CA LEU A 122 -11.47 -11.02 6.75
C LEU A 122 -10.74 -10.52 8.00
N LEU A 123 -11.44 -10.44 9.14
CA LEU A 123 -10.83 -10.04 10.43
C LEU A 123 -9.79 -11.05 10.93
N THR A 124 -10.01 -12.34 10.68
CA THR A 124 -9.01 -13.37 10.99
C THR A 124 -7.72 -13.13 10.19
N CYS A 125 -7.84 -12.77 8.92
CA CYS A 125 -6.68 -12.40 8.10
C CYS A 125 -5.96 -11.15 8.64
N VAL A 126 -6.74 -10.12 9.01
CA VAL A 126 -6.19 -8.90 9.64
C VAL A 126 -5.41 -9.25 10.89
N LYS A 127 -5.99 -10.05 11.80
CA LYS A 127 -5.36 -10.47 13.05
C LYS A 127 -4.09 -11.28 12.85
N LYS A 128 -4.06 -12.18 11.87
CA LYS A 128 -2.85 -12.98 11.56
C LYS A 128 -1.70 -12.10 11.07
N ILE A 129 -1.99 -11.04 10.32
CA ILE A 129 -0.95 -10.12 9.81
C ILE A 129 -0.55 -9.10 10.87
N TRP A 130 -1.51 -8.41 11.48
CA TRP A 130 -1.26 -7.28 12.36
C TRP A 130 -1.15 -7.65 13.85
N GLY A 131 -1.46 -8.89 14.22
CA GLY A 131 -1.51 -9.34 15.61
C GLY A 131 -2.78 -8.91 16.37
N THR A 132 -3.64 -8.10 15.74
CA THR A 132 -4.93 -7.61 16.28
C THR A 132 -5.94 -7.46 15.15
N ASP A 133 -7.23 -7.64 15.45
CA ASP A 133 -8.36 -7.33 14.57
C ASP A 133 -8.97 -5.95 14.87
N ILE A 134 -8.41 -5.20 15.84
CA ILE A 134 -8.86 -3.85 16.19
C ILE A 134 -8.30 -2.84 15.19
N ILE A 135 -9.07 -2.57 14.14
CA ILE A 135 -8.68 -1.71 13.01
C ILE A 135 -8.21 -0.31 13.43
N ASN A 136 -8.85 0.29 14.44
CA ASN A 136 -8.45 1.60 14.93
C ASN A 136 -7.04 1.61 15.55
N ASP A 137 -6.62 0.51 16.16
CA ASP A 137 -5.29 0.41 16.77
C ASP A 137 -4.21 0.22 15.70
N ILE A 138 -4.53 -0.52 14.64
CA ILE A 138 -3.68 -0.62 13.44
C ILE A 138 -3.48 0.75 12.81
N LEU A 139 -4.55 1.52 12.58
CA LEU A 139 -4.46 2.87 12.02
C LEU A 139 -3.64 3.81 12.91
N LYS A 140 -3.80 3.74 14.24
CA LYS A 140 -2.97 4.52 15.18
C LYS A 140 -1.49 4.11 15.08
N GLU A 141 -1.18 2.83 14.94
CA GLU A 141 0.19 2.35 14.77
C GLU A 141 0.81 2.91 13.49
N ILE A 142 0.10 2.79 12.36
CA ILE A 142 0.48 3.33 11.05
C ILE A 142 0.71 4.84 11.15
N HIS A 143 -0.26 5.58 11.70
CA HIS A 143 -0.16 7.03 11.85
C HIS A 143 1.02 7.44 12.73
N ARG A 144 1.28 6.73 13.84
CA ARG A 144 2.43 7.02 14.71
C ARG A 144 3.76 6.85 13.97
N LYS A 145 3.88 5.83 13.11
CA LYS A 145 5.05 5.61 12.26
C LYS A 145 5.19 6.67 11.15
N SER A 146 4.08 7.30 10.74
CA SER A 146 4.03 8.33 9.68
C SER A 146 4.46 9.75 10.12
N LEU A 147 4.46 10.05 11.43
CA LEU A 147 4.60 11.42 11.96
C LEU A 147 5.89 12.17 11.57
N PRO A 148 7.05 11.52 11.31
CA PRO A 148 8.23 12.22 10.77
C PRO A 148 8.17 12.48 9.24
N ALA A 149 7.33 11.76 8.50
CA ALA A 149 7.42 11.62 7.04
C ALA A 149 6.29 12.35 6.26
N PHE A 150 5.11 12.55 6.86
CA PHE A 150 3.95 13.03 6.11
C PHE A 150 3.74 14.55 6.19
N ARG A 151 4.54 15.29 5.41
CA ARG A 151 4.07 16.55 4.80
C ARG A 151 4.22 16.44 3.28
N LYS A 152 3.07 16.25 2.63
CA LYS A 152 2.79 16.33 1.19
C LYS A 152 3.38 15.24 0.31
N THR A 153 2.50 14.41 -0.25
CA THR A 153 2.61 13.97 -1.64
C THR A 153 1.20 13.79 -2.21
N GLU A 154 0.77 14.80 -2.97
CA GLU A 154 -0.48 14.84 -3.75
C GLU A 154 -0.36 13.96 -5.01
N LYS A 155 -0.15 12.65 -4.83
CA LYS A 155 -0.28 11.68 -5.93
C LYS A 155 -1.10 10.50 -5.46
N ASP A 156 -2.36 10.42 -5.92
CA ASP A 156 -3.33 9.32 -5.70
C ASP A 156 -2.82 7.91 -6.09
N ALA A 157 -1.61 7.82 -6.65
CA ALA A 157 -0.96 6.58 -7.05
C ALA A 157 -0.42 5.77 -5.85
N PHE A 158 0.03 6.44 -4.78
CA PHE A 158 0.75 5.80 -3.69
C PHE A 158 -0.13 5.56 -2.44
N SER A 159 0.01 4.40 -1.78
CA SER A 159 -0.66 4.08 -0.51
C SER A 159 0.33 3.71 0.61
N TYR A 160 0.41 4.59 1.61
CA TYR A 160 1.22 4.35 2.81
C TYR A 160 0.73 3.15 3.61
N ASN A 161 -0.59 3.02 3.76
CA ASN A 161 -1.16 1.90 4.51
C ASN A 161 -0.82 0.56 3.86
N TYR A 162 -0.84 0.48 2.52
CA TYR A 162 -0.49 -0.75 1.80
C TYR A 162 0.99 -1.09 1.96
N SER A 163 1.84 -0.08 2.04
CA SER A 163 3.27 -0.24 2.29
C SER A 163 3.56 -0.71 3.71
N GLN A 164 2.82 -0.19 4.70
CA GLN A 164 2.89 -0.69 6.07
C GLN A 164 2.35 -2.13 6.19
N THR A 165 1.28 -2.48 5.47
CA THR A 165 0.80 -3.87 5.38
C THR A 165 1.87 -4.77 4.76
N TRP A 166 2.52 -4.34 3.68
CA TRP A 166 3.59 -5.09 3.03
C TRP A 166 4.76 -5.32 3.99
N LEU A 167 5.23 -4.29 4.69
CA LEU A 167 6.29 -4.42 5.69
C LEU A 167 5.86 -5.36 6.80
N LYS A 168 4.61 -5.27 7.27
CA LYS A 168 4.15 -6.13 8.35
C LYS A 168 4.18 -7.61 7.95
N VAL A 169 3.84 -7.92 6.70
CA VAL A 169 3.98 -9.26 6.14
C VAL A 169 5.46 -9.67 6.07
N ALA A 170 6.35 -8.77 5.63
CA ALA A 170 7.79 -9.01 5.59
C ALA A 170 8.37 -9.31 6.98
N GLU A 171 8.00 -8.54 8.00
CA GLU A 171 8.35 -8.76 9.40
C GLU A 171 7.95 -10.17 9.85
N ASN A 172 6.69 -10.57 9.60
CA ASN A 172 6.19 -11.89 9.98
C ASN A 172 6.95 -13.03 9.29
N ILE A 173 7.30 -12.85 8.01
CA ILE A 173 8.06 -13.84 7.22
C ILE A 173 9.50 -13.96 7.73
N SER A 174 10.13 -12.86 8.11
CA SER A 174 11.55 -12.82 8.52
C SER A 174 11.89 -13.78 9.67
N GLY A 175 10.92 -14.09 10.54
CA GLY A 175 11.08 -15.01 11.66
C GLY A 175 11.41 -16.46 11.26
N HIS A 176 11.07 -16.87 10.04
CA HIS A 176 11.37 -18.20 9.48
C HIS A 176 12.81 -18.32 8.98
N TYR A 177 13.46 -17.22 8.64
CA TYR A 177 14.84 -17.21 8.16
C TYR A 177 15.80 -17.22 9.34
N LYS A 178 16.59 -18.29 9.45
CA LYS A 178 17.61 -18.46 10.50
C LYS A 178 18.99 -18.18 9.92
N VAL A 179 19.71 -17.26 10.55
CA VAL A 179 21.07 -16.86 10.21
C VAL A 179 21.89 -16.76 11.52
N PRO A 180 23.23 -16.79 11.47
CA PRO A 180 24.08 -16.50 12.62
C PRO A 180 23.86 -15.09 13.16
N LEU A 181 24.47 -14.76 14.32
CA LEU A 181 24.47 -13.39 14.83
C LEU A 181 25.11 -12.45 13.80
N TYR A 182 24.52 -11.25 13.67
CA TYR A 182 24.98 -10.26 12.72
C TYR A 182 26.43 -9.86 12.99
N ASN A 183 27.26 -9.95 11.95
CA ASN A 183 28.64 -9.51 11.94
C ASN A 183 28.78 -8.33 10.96
N PRO A 184 28.71 -7.07 11.47
CA PRO A 184 28.76 -5.88 10.63
C PRO A 184 30.01 -5.81 9.75
N LYS A 185 31.17 -6.15 10.32
CA LYS A 185 32.45 -6.10 9.60
C LYS A 185 32.47 -7.10 8.44
N ALA A 186 32.01 -8.33 8.66
CA ALA A 186 31.95 -9.34 7.61
C ALA A 186 30.97 -8.94 6.49
N PHE A 187 29.84 -8.31 6.83
CA PHE A 187 28.88 -7.83 5.84
C PHE A 187 29.42 -6.65 5.02
N GLU A 188 30.11 -5.71 5.67
CA GLU A 188 30.78 -4.58 5.00
C GLU A 188 31.88 -5.08 4.05
N GLU A 189 32.76 -5.98 4.50
CA GLU A 189 33.81 -6.61 3.67
C GLU A 189 33.23 -7.40 2.48
N LEU A 190 32.06 -8.02 2.65
CA LEU A 190 31.35 -8.68 1.56
C LEU A 190 30.86 -7.67 0.52
N CYS A 191 30.29 -6.53 0.95
CA CYS A 191 29.78 -5.50 0.07
C CYS A 191 30.90 -4.80 -0.71
N GLU A 192 32.08 -4.59 -0.11
CA GLU A 192 33.28 -4.09 -0.82
C GLU A 192 33.66 -4.98 -2.02
N ARG A 193 33.52 -6.30 -1.86
CA ARG A 193 33.82 -7.30 -2.89
C ARG A 193 32.59 -7.75 -3.68
N GLY A 194 31.44 -7.11 -3.50
CA GLY A 194 30.17 -7.50 -4.14
C GLY A 194 30.27 -7.51 -5.67
N HIS A 195 31.04 -6.58 -6.25
CA HIS A 195 31.26 -6.49 -7.68
C HIS A 195 31.87 -7.78 -8.29
N GLU A 196 32.68 -8.53 -7.54
CA GLU A 196 33.27 -9.81 -7.97
C GLU A 196 32.21 -10.88 -8.23
N TYR A 197 31.08 -10.83 -7.52
CA TYR A 197 29.97 -11.78 -7.71
C TYR A 197 29.16 -11.47 -8.95
N THR A 198 29.15 -10.22 -9.42
CA THR A 198 28.36 -9.80 -10.58
C THR A 198 28.78 -10.50 -11.88
N LEU A 199 30.04 -10.96 -11.94
CA LEU A 199 30.63 -11.65 -13.10
C LEU A 199 30.46 -13.18 -13.06
N LYS A 200 30.08 -13.75 -11.91
CA LYS A 200 29.97 -15.20 -11.74
C LYS A 200 28.61 -15.68 -12.22
N GLU A 201 28.58 -16.80 -12.93
CA GLU A 201 27.33 -17.42 -13.42
C GLU A 201 26.32 -17.68 -12.29
N ASN A 202 26.78 -18.26 -11.17
CA ASN A 202 25.99 -18.46 -9.94
C ASN A 202 26.24 -17.35 -8.90
N GLY A 203 26.55 -16.14 -9.36
CA GLY A 203 26.98 -15.03 -8.53
C GLY A 203 25.95 -14.58 -7.50
N ILE A 204 24.68 -14.46 -7.89
CA ILE A 204 23.58 -14.02 -7.02
C ILE A 204 23.39 -15.00 -5.86
N GLU A 205 23.21 -16.28 -6.16
CA GLU A 205 23.04 -17.34 -5.16
C GLU A 205 24.24 -17.45 -4.22
N ALA A 206 25.46 -17.38 -4.76
CA ALA A 206 26.69 -17.41 -3.96
C ALA A 206 26.79 -16.18 -3.05
N PHE A 207 26.43 -15.01 -3.54
CA PHE A 207 26.44 -13.76 -2.78
C PHE A 207 25.41 -13.79 -1.65
N ILE A 208 24.16 -14.19 -1.91
CA ILE A 208 23.12 -14.32 -0.88
C ILE A 208 23.54 -15.30 0.23
N LYS A 209 24.25 -16.38 -0.10
CA LYS A 209 24.81 -17.29 0.91
C LYS A 209 25.81 -16.62 1.83
N GLU A 210 26.69 -15.77 1.31
CA GLU A 210 27.62 -14.99 2.14
C GLU A 210 26.91 -13.91 2.96
N VAL A 211 25.87 -13.26 2.42
CA VAL A 211 24.99 -12.33 3.15
C VAL A 211 24.36 -13.01 4.36
N ASN A 212 23.83 -14.21 4.17
CA ASN A 212 23.28 -15.01 5.27
C ASN A 212 24.36 -15.41 6.29
N LYS A 213 25.58 -15.76 5.85
CA LYS A 213 26.70 -16.09 6.76
C LYS A 213 27.14 -14.90 7.61
N SER A 214 27.04 -13.67 7.10
CA SER A 214 27.29 -12.46 7.90
C SER A 214 26.14 -12.12 8.86
N GLY A 215 25.08 -12.93 8.91
CA GLY A 215 23.96 -12.74 9.81
C GLY A 215 22.93 -11.71 9.32
N VAL A 216 22.89 -11.43 8.02
CA VAL A 216 21.83 -10.63 7.39
C VAL A 216 20.82 -11.60 6.78
N LYS A 217 19.54 -11.45 7.09
CA LYS A 217 18.48 -12.25 6.47
C LYS A 217 18.14 -11.66 5.11
N PHE A 218 18.05 -12.49 4.09
CA PHE A 218 17.59 -12.09 2.78
C PHE A 218 16.42 -12.94 2.30
N PHE A 219 15.41 -12.30 1.71
CA PHE A 219 14.35 -12.99 0.95
C PHE A 219 13.68 -12.06 -0.05
N VAL A 220 12.98 -12.65 -1.01
CA VAL A 220 12.21 -11.94 -2.04
C VAL A 220 10.74 -11.90 -1.64
N LEU A 221 10.13 -10.72 -1.55
CA LEU A 221 8.70 -10.57 -1.30
C LEU A 221 8.08 -9.65 -2.34
N PRO A 222 7.23 -10.16 -3.26
CA PRO A 222 6.64 -9.33 -4.31
C PRO A 222 5.97 -8.06 -3.77
N HIS A 223 6.14 -6.92 -4.46
CA HIS A 223 5.44 -5.69 -4.07
C HIS A 223 3.91 -5.85 -4.15
N LEU A 224 3.18 -5.03 -3.38
CA LEU A 224 1.73 -4.88 -3.51
C LEU A 224 1.39 -3.67 -4.38
N THR A 225 0.18 -3.62 -4.93
CA THR A 225 -0.31 -2.46 -5.70
C THR A 225 -0.16 -1.18 -4.89
N LYS A 226 0.22 -0.09 -5.55
CA LYS A 226 0.38 1.25 -4.95
C LYS A 226 1.44 1.33 -3.83
N THR A 227 2.31 0.32 -3.66
CA THR A 227 3.47 0.46 -2.76
C THR A 227 4.68 1.02 -3.51
N TYR A 228 4.94 0.58 -4.74
CA TYR A 228 6.11 1.04 -5.53
C TYR A 228 7.48 0.82 -4.86
N ILE A 229 7.54 -0.07 -3.88
CA ILE A 229 8.75 -0.45 -3.16
C ILE A 229 9.63 -1.32 -4.06
N ASP A 230 10.93 -1.07 -4.08
CA ASP A 230 11.94 -1.92 -4.74
C ASP A 230 12.63 -2.87 -3.74
N GLY A 231 12.88 -2.41 -2.52
CA GLY A 231 13.38 -3.21 -1.39
C GLY A 231 12.98 -2.65 -0.01
N ALA A 232 13.42 -3.30 1.05
CA ALA A 232 13.28 -2.77 2.41
C ALA A 232 14.32 -3.35 3.36
N VAL A 233 14.63 -2.61 4.42
CA VAL A 233 15.58 -2.98 5.48
C VAL A 233 14.96 -2.83 6.86
N PHE A 234 15.04 -3.85 7.71
CA PHE A 234 14.62 -3.72 9.11
C PHE A 234 15.39 -4.68 10.03
N MET A 235 15.23 -4.52 11.33
CA MET A 235 15.80 -5.44 12.33
C MET A 235 14.80 -6.51 12.75
N ASP A 236 15.23 -7.78 12.78
CA ASP A 236 14.52 -8.89 13.43
C ASP A 236 15.44 -9.58 14.44
N LYS A 237 15.14 -9.40 15.74
CA LYS A 237 15.84 -10.03 16.88
C LYS A 237 17.37 -9.88 16.83
N GLY A 238 17.85 -8.68 16.49
CA GLY A 238 19.28 -8.36 16.44
C GLY A 238 19.96 -8.66 15.09
N ASN A 239 19.24 -9.23 14.12
CA ASN A 239 19.74 -9.43 12.76
C ASN A 239 19.09 -8.44 11.79
N PRO A 240 19.85 -7.79 10.89
CA PRO A 240 19.30 -7.05 9.77
C PRO A 240 18.57 -7.98 8.81
N VAL A 241 17.53 -7.46 8.17
CA VAL A 241 16.75 -8.11 7.15
C VAL A 241 16.77 -7.21 5.92
N ILE A 242 17.15 -7.76 4.78
CA ILE A 242 17.01 -7.13 3.46
C ILE A 242 15.93 -7.89 2.70
N VAL A 243 14.92 -7.17 2.22
CA VAL A 243 13.83 -7.74 1.42
C VAL A 243 13.88 -7.15 0.03
N TYR A 244 13.91 -8.00 -0.99
CA TYR A 244 13.89 -7.56 -2.38
C TYR A 244 12.51 -7.82 -2.99
N THR A 245 11.95 -6.87 -3.74
CA THR A 245 10.59 -7.05 -4.29
C THR A 245 10.52 -7.74 -5.64
N GLY A 246 11.63 -7.76 -6.38
CA GLY A 246 11.62 -8.22 -7.78
C GLY A 246 10.72 -7.39 -8.69
N ARG A 247 10.32 -6.17 -8.31
CA ARG A 247 9.46 -5.30 -9.11
C ARG A 247 10.00 -5.10 -10.53
N TYR A 248 11.32 -4.95 -10.64
CA TYR A 248 12.05 -5.01 -11.89
C TYR A 248 12.93 -6.26 -11.89
N ASP A 249 12.42 -7.33 -12.48
CA ASP A 249 13.12 -8.61 -12.59
C ASP A 249 14.29 -8.55 -13.59
N ARG A 250 15.38 -7.92 -13.16
CA ARG A 250 16.61 -7.80 -13.94
C ARG A 250 17.82 -7.77 -13.01
N ILE A 251 18.90 -8.44 -13.41
CA ILE A 251 20.13 -8.52 -12.59
C ILE A 251 20.78 -7.16 -12.30
N ASP A 252 20.72 -6.19 -13.23
CA ASP A 252 21.26 -4.84 -13.01
C ASP A 252 20.52 -4.11 -11.89
N ASN A 253 19.19 -4.25 -11.87
CA ASN A 253 18.34 -3.66 -10.85
C ASN A 253 18.53 -4.37 -9.51
N PHE A 254 18.65 -5.68 -9.49
CA PHE A 254 18.92 -6.43 -8.26
C PHE A 254 20.19 -5.95 -7.57
N TRP A 255 21.31 -5.89 -8.30
CA TRP A 255 22.58 -5.47 -7.70
C TRP A 255 22.52 -4.05 -7.17
N PHE A 256 21.91 -3.13 -7.92
CA PHE A 256 21.74 -1.75 -7.45
C PHE A 256 20.87 -1.68 -6.20
N THR A 257 19.66 -2.26 -6.23
CA THR A 257 18.75 -2.26 -5.08
C THR A 257 19.37 -2.95 -3.88
N PHE A 258 19.97 -4.13 -4.03
CA PHE A 258 20.57 -4.84 -2.90
C PHE A 258 21.68 -4.01 -2.24
N ILE A 259 22.59 -3.43 -3.02
CA ILE A 259 23.70 -2.64 -2.46
C ILE A 259 23.18 -1.34 -1.84
N HIS A 260 22.09 -0.77 -2.35
CA HIS A 260 21.39 0.36 -1.75
C HIS A 260 20.88 0.00 -0.36
N GLU A 261 20.16 -1.12 -0.24
CA GLU A 261 19.70 -1.64 1.05
C GLU A 261 20.87 -1.99 1.99
N ALA A 262 21.96 -2.55 1.47
CA ALA A 262 23.17 -2.79 2.24
C ALA A 262 23.77 -1.49 2.78
N GLY A 263 23.70 -0.40 2.02
CA GLY A 263 24.05 0.95 2.46
C GLY A 263 23.24 1.39 3.67
N HIS A 264 21.92 1.14 3.68
CA HIS A 264 21.08 1.39 4.86
C HIS A 264 21.48 0.54 6.06
N VAL A 265 21.74 -0.74 5.87
CA VAL A 265 22.20 -1.65 6.93
C VAL A 265 23.52 -1.16 7.55
N ILE A 266 24.48 -0.74 6.72
CA ILE A 266 25.83 -0.35 7.18
C ILE A 266 25.84 1.05 7.81
N LYS A 267 25.18 2.02 7.18
CA LYS A 267 25.29 3.44 7.56
C LYS A 267 24.19 3.92 8.49
N HIS A 268 23.02 3.28 8.48
CA HIS A 268 21.81 3.87 9.08
C HIS A 268 21.14 2.98 10.13
N LEU A 269 21.44 1.68 10.16
CA LEU A 269 20.82 0.70 11.05
C LEU A 269 21.65 0.54 12.32
N HIS A 270 21.40 1.39 13.32
CA HIS A 270 22.19 1.42 14.56
C HIS A 270 21.46 0.85 15.79
N LYS A 271 20.12 0.69 15.76
CA LYS A 271 19.32 0.21 16.90
C LYS A 271 18.22 -0.77 16.50
N GLU A 272 17.80 -1.63 17.43
CA GLU A 272 16.73 -2.64 17.26
C GLU A 272 15.35 -2.09 16.82
N LYS A 273 15.14 -0.76 16.84
CA LYS A 273 13.87 -0.12 16.45
C LYS A 273 13.89 0.56 15.08
N ASP A 274 15.00 0.45 14.35
CA ASP A 274 15.15 1.07 13.04
C ASP A 274 14.58 0.10 11.98
N ALA A 275 13.40 0.43 11.42
CA ALA A 275 12.83 -0.23 10.25
C ALA A 275 12.72 0.82 9.13
N PHE A 276 13.37 0.55 8.01
CA PHE A 276 13.42 1.35 6.80
C PHE A 276 12.65 0.61 5.69
N ILE A 277 11.55 1.18 5.23
CA ILE A 277 10.93 0.75 3.97
C ILE A 277 11.50 1.70 2.93
N ASP A 278 12.19 1.16 1.93
CA ASP A 278 12.66 1.97 0.82
C ASP A 278 11.44 2.43 -0.01
N ASP A 279 11.38 3.75 -0.13
CA ASP A 279 10.24 4.64 -0.36
C ASP A 279 9.15 4.47 0.73
N LEU A 280 8.71 5.50 1.46
CA LEU A 280 7.80 6.51 0.94
C LEU A 280 7.80 7.77 1.79
N SER A 281 8.16 8.87 1.14
CA SER A 281 8.11 10.25 1.62
C SER A 281 8.99 10.58 2.83
N LYS A 282 10.30 10.28 2.70
CA LYS A 282 11.42 10.78 3.52
C LYS A 282 11.89 9.87 4.67
N ILE A 283 12.64 8.84 4.34
CA ILE A 283 13.98 8.75 4.96
C ILE A 283 14.67 10.10 4.64
N SER A 284 15.30 10.79 5.60
CA SER A 284 15.85 12.13 5.33
C SER A 284 16.62 12.08 4.01
N GLY A 285 16.40 13.05 3.10
CA GLY A 285 16.96 12.95 1.74
C GLY A 285 18.48 12.76 1.72
N GLU A 286 19.15 13.09 2.84
CA GLU A 286 20.56 12.77 3.12
C GLU A 286 20.83 11.26 3.21
N LYS A 287 20.09 10.49 4.01
CA LYS A 287 20.28 9.04 4.15
C LYS A 287 20.03 8.30 2.84
N GLU A 288 18.97 8.65 2.11
CA GLU A 288 18.71 8.10 0.76
C GLU A 288 19.87 8.39 -0.19
N LYS A 289 20.35 9.64 -0.19
CA LYS A 289 21.50 10.04 -0.99
C LYS A 289 22.77 9.27 -0.60
N GLU A 290 22.99 9.03 0.69
CA GLU A 290 24.14 8.27 1.20
C GLU A 290 24.10 6.79 0.78
N ALA A 291 22.92 6.18 0.70
CA ALA A 291 22.72 4.81 0.21
C ALA A 291 22.86 4.72 -1.33
N ASP A 292 22.36 5.71 -2.04
CA ASP A 292 22.57 5.87 -3.49
C ASP A 292 24.05 6.07 -3.86
N GLU A 293 24.75 6.94 -3.13
CA GLU A 293 26.18 7.19 -3.30
C GLU A 293 26.97 5.92 -2.99
N TYR A 294 26.62 5.19 -1.92
CA TYR A 294 27.22 3.90 -1.59
C TYR A 294 27.06 2.90 -2.75
N SER A 295 25.86 2.78 -3.32
CA SER A 295 25.61 1.89 -4.47
C SER A 295 26.40 2.27 -5.71
N LYS A 296 26.46 3.57 -6.02
CA LYS A 296 27.23 4.08 -7.16
C LYS A 296 28.71 3.80 -7.00
N GLU A 297 29.26 3.94 -5.80
CA GLU A 297 30.65 3.63 -5.48
C GLU A 297 30.93 2.13 -5.63
N LYS A 298 30.19 1.27 -4.92
CA LYS A 298 30.47 -0.18 -4.90
C LYS A 298 30.25 -0.86 -6.25
N LEU A 299 29.33 -0.34 -7.05
CA LEU A 299 29.07 -0.81 -8.41
C LEU A 299 29.83 -0.01 -9.48
N LYS A 300 30.81 0.82 -9.10
CA LYS A 300 31.71 1.57 -10.00
C LYS A 300 30.95 2.40 -11.05
N ILE A 301 29.74 2.87 -10.72
CA ILE A 301 28.84 3.54 -11.66
C ILE A 301 29.46 4.86 -12.11
N THR A 302 30.09 5.61 -11.21
CA THR A 302 30.72 6.89 -11.53
C THR A 302 31.84 6.72 -12.55
N GLU A 303 32.68 5.69 -12.39
CA GLU A 303 33.79 5.34 -13.28
C GLU A 303 33.29 4.85 -14.64
N ILE A 304 32.24 4.02 -14.66
CA ILE A 304 31.57 3.57 -15.89
C ILE A 304 31.06 4.78 -16.69
N LEU A 305 30.38 5.71 -16.02
CA LEU A 305 29.83 6.91 -16.66
C LEU A 305 30.92 7.85 -17.14
N ALA A 306 32.01 8.03 -16.38
CA ALA A 306 33.14 8.86 -16.77
C ALA A 306 33.89 8.31 -17.99
N LYS A 307 33.95 6.98 -18.14
CA LYS A 307 34.58 6.31 -19.29
C LYS A 307 33.69 6.29 -20.54
N PHE A 308 32.42 6.67 -20.43
CA PHE A 308 31.45 6.50 -21.49
C PHE A 308 31.89 7.16 -22.80
N ASP A 309 32.09 6.33 -23.83
CA ASP A 309 32.41 6.77 -25.19
C ASP A 309 31.14 6.77 -26.04
N GLN A 310 30.66 7.98 -26.35
CA GLN A 310 29.46 8.16 -27.16
C GLN A 310 29.68 7.73 -28.62
N ASP A 311 30.89 7.92 -29.14
CA ASP A 311 31.25 7.73 -30.56
C ASP A 311 31.77 6.32 -30.85
N SER A 312 31.78 5.45 -29.84
CA SER A 312 32.25 4.08 -29.99
C SER A 312 31.55 3.36 -31.16
N PRO A 313 32.32 2.77 -32.11
CA PRO A 313 31.77 2.19 -33.33
C PRO A 313 30.86 0.99 -33.04
N THR A 314 31.09 0.28 -31.94
CA THR A 314 30.19 -0.78 -31.48
C THR A 314 29.95 -0.71 -29.98
N ARG A 315 28.70 -0.45 -29.58
CA ARG A 315 28.35 -0.33 -28.17
C ARG A 315 28.57 -1.62 -27.37
N VAL A 316 28.34 -2.78 -27.99
CA VAL A 316 28.54 -4.08 -27.34
C VAL A 316 30.02 -4.33 -27.04
N ALA A 317 30.94 -4.10 -27.99
CA ALA A 317 32.36 -4.30 -27.74
C ALA A 317 32.90 -3.30 -26.70
N TRP A 318 32.38 -2.07 -26.69
CA TRP A 318 32.70 -1.11 -25.63
C TRP A 318 32.24 -1.58 -24.26
N ILE A 319 31.01 -2.13 -24.15
CA ILE A 319 30.50 -2.70 -22.89
C ILE A 319 31.37 -3.88 -22.45
N SER A 320 31.72 -4.81 -23.35
CA SER A 320 32.59 -5.96 -23.03
C SER A 320 33.99 -5.53 -22.57
N SER A 321 34.58 -4.53 -23.24
CA SER A 321 35.87 -3.96 -22.86
C SER A 321 35.81 -3.27 -21.49
N THR A 322 34.73 -2.52 -21.24
CA THR A 322 34.51 -1.80 -19.97
C THR A 322 34.23 -2.78 -18.82
N SER A 323 33.49 -3.85 -19.08
CA SER A 323 33.24 -4.94 -18.14
C SER A 323 34.55 -5.61 -17.71
N SER A 324 35.43 -5.90 -18.67
CA SER A 324 36.76 -6.48 -18.41
C SER A 324 37.67 -5.53 -17.62
N LEU A 325 37.61 -4.23 -17.91
CA LEU A 325 38.43 -3.23 -17.21
C LEU A 325 38.00 -3.04 -15.76
N PHE A 326 36.71 -2.87 -15.50
CA PHE A 326 36.19 -2.57 -14.16
C PHE A 326 35.82 -3.83 -13.36
N GLN A 327 35.94 -5.01 -13.96
CA GLN A 327 35.57 -6.30 -13.36
C GLN A 327 34.12 -6.27 -12.84
N ILE A 328 33.19 -5.91 -13.72
CA ILE A 328 31.77 -5.77 -13.40
C ILE A 328 30.89 -6.28 -14.54
N SER A 329 29.72 -6.83 -14.21
CA SER A 329 28.79 -7.38 -15.20
C SER A 329 28.42 -6.39 -16.31
N PRO A 330 28.37 -6.83 -17.58
CA PRO A 330 27.81 -6.05 -18.69
C PRO A 330 26.42 -5.51 -18.41
N ALA A 331 25.60 -6.25 -17.66
CA ALA A 331 24.24 -5.86 -17.31
C ALA A 331 24.20 -4.57 -16.48
N ILE A 332 25.08 -4.46 -15.49
CA ILE A 332 25.18 -3.28 -14.61
C ILE A 332 25.65 -2.06 -15.42
N ILE A 333 26.60 -2.24 -16.34
CA ILE A 333 27.04 -1.17 -17.25
C ILE A 333 25.87 -0.68 -18.11
N VAL A 334 25.09 -1.59 -18.70
CA VAL A 334 23.89 -1.23 -19.47
C VAL A 334 22.88 -0.49 -18.59
N GLY A 335 22.60 -1.00 -17.40
CA GLY A 335 21.69 -0.38 -16.44
C GLY A 335 22.11 1.03 -16.06
N ALA A 336 23.38 1.22 -15.69
CA ALA A 336 23.97 2.51 -15.35
C ALA A 336 23.85 3.53 -16.50
N LEU A 337 24.18 3.12 -17.73
CA LEU A 337 24.09 4.00 -18.89
C LEU A 337 22.64 4.34 -19.26
N GLN A 338 21.72 3.38 -19.14
CA GLN A 338 20.29 3.62 -19.39
C GLN A 338 19.71 4.56 -18.35
N HIS A 339 20.03 4.36 -17.07
CA HIS A 339 19.60 5.23 -15.98
C HIS A 339 20.13 6.66 -16.15
N ALA A 340 21.39 6.81 -16.59
CA ALA A 340 21.98 8.11 -16.89
C ALA A 340 21.51 8.73 -18.23
N GLY A 341 20.58 8.11 -18.95
CA GLY A 341 20.06 8.60 -20.24
C GLY A 341 21.08 8.58 -21.39
N LYS A 342 22.22 7.89 -21.22
CA LYS A 342 23.30 7.78 -22.21
C LYS A 342 22.99 6.77 -23.32
N ILE A 343 22.08 5.83 -23.06
CA ILE A 343 21.58 4.86 -24.04
C ILE A 343 20.08 4.63 -23.91
N SER A 344 19.46 4.17 -25.00
CA SER A 344 18.03 3.89 -25.04
C SER A 344 17.65 2.60 -24.31
N TYR A 345 16.54 2.64 -23.59
CA TYR A 345 15.84 1.47 -23.04
C TYR A 345 15.24 0.55 -24.12
N ARG A 346 15.14 1.01 -25.38
CA ARG A 346 14.51 0.25 -26.48
C ARG A 346 15.45 -0.76 -27.14
N SER A 347 16.74 -0.76 -26.82
CA SER A 347 17.71 -1.65 -27.45
C SER A 347 17.52 -3.10 -26.99
N LYS A 348 16.92 -3.94 -27.84
CA LYS A 348 16.74 -5.38 -27.56
C LYS A 348 18.06 -6.10 -27.30
N MET A 349 19.09 -5.80 -28.10
CA MET A 349 20.43 -6.40 -27.98
C MET A 349 21.14 -6.06 -26.67
N LEU A 350 20.98 -4.84 -26.16
CA LEU A 350 21.57 -4.48 -24.87
C LEU A 350 20.72 -5.00 -23.70
N ASN A 351 19.40 -5.03 -23.87
CA ASN A 351 18.50 -5.57 -22.86
C ASN A 351 18.64 -7.08 -22.68
N SER A 352 19.09 -7.84 -23.70
CA SER A 352 19.38 -9.27 -23.54
C SER A 352 20.56 -9.57 -22.61
N LEU A 353 21.37 -8.56 -22.26
CA LEU A 353 22.42 -8.69 -21.24
C LEU A 353 21.87 -8.57 -19.81
N LYS A 354 20.61 -8.12 -19.63
CA LYS A 354 19.97 -7.93 -18.32
C LYS A 354 18.98 -9.06 -18.06
N GLU A 355 19.53 -10.23 -17.80
CA GLU A 355 18.79 -11.46 -17.50
C GLU A 355 17.83 -11.29 -16.31
N SER A 356 16.83 -12.17 -16.22
CA SER A 356 15.97 -12.29 -15.03
C SER A 356 16.82 -12.62 -13.80
N VAL A 357 16.54 -11.95 -12.69
CA VAL A 357 17.17 -12.24 -11.39
C VAL A 357 16.37 -13.29 -10.63
N LEU A 358 15.04 -13.30 -10.76
CA LEU A 358 14.19 -14.24 -10.04
C LEU A 358 14.48 -15.69 -10.43
N ASP A 359 14.82 -15.94 -11.71
CA ASP A 359 15.24 -17.26 -12.19
C ASP A 359 16.60 -17.72 -11.61
N LYS A 360 17.38 -16.79 -11.03
CA LYS A 360 18.71 -17.03 -10.46
C LYS A 360 18.73 -17.06 -8.92
N ILE A 361 17.58 -16.85 -8.28
CA ILE A 361 17.43 -16.92 -6.81
C ILE A 361 16.76 -18.24 -6.45
N SER A 362 17.37 -19.03 -5.57
CA SER A 362 16.77 -20.28 -5.12
C SER A 362 15.41 -20.05 -4.43
N GLU A 363 14.47 -20.98 -4.65
CA GLU A 363 13.13 -20.95 -4.04
C GLU A 363 13.16 -20.86 -2.50
N ILE A 364 14.25 -21.28 -1.85
CA ILE A 364 14.41 -21.14 -0.39
C ILE A 364 14.40 -19.68 0.09
N TYR A 365 14.70 -18.73 -0.79
CA TYR A 365 14.66 -17.28 -0.55
C TYR A 365 13.36 -16.64 -1.02
N ILE A 366 12.45 -17.41 -1.62
CA ILE A 366 11.16 -16.96 -2.11
C ILE A 366 10.11 -17.60 -1.19
N PRO A 367 9.66 -16.90 -0.14
CA PRO A 367 8.76 -17.45 0.85
C PRO A 367 7.47 -17.89 0.17
N ASN A 368 7.00 -19.08 0.50
CA ASN A 368 5.67 -19.50 0.10
C ASN A 368 4.63 -18.71 0.89
N VAL A 369 4.24 -17.57 0.32
CA VAL A 369 3.18 -16.71 0.85
C VAL A 369 1.79 -17.29 0.62
N LYS A 370 1.65 -18.44 -0.05
CA LYS A 370 0.37 -19.13 -0.15
C LYS A 370 -0.05 -19.54 1.24
N ARG A 371 -1.00 -18.77 1.76
CA ARG A 371 -1.64 -18.91 3.06
C ARG A 371 -0.91 -18.30 4.26
N LEU A 372 -0.54 -17.02 4.17
CA LEU A 372 -0.27 -16.22 5.39
C LEU A 372 -1.46 -16.23 6.36
N CYS A 373 -2.66 -16.60 5.86
CA CYS A 373 -3.89 -16.62 6.63
C CYS A 373 -4.63 -17.97 6.71
N SER A 374 -4.08 -19.10 6.24
CA SER A 374 -4.68 -20.43 6.55
C SER A 374 -4.46 -20.84 7.98
#